data_AF-A0A841HVB0-F1
#
_entry.id   AF-A0A841HVB0-F1
#
_cell.length_a   1.000
_cell.length_b   1.000
_cell.length_c   1.000
_cell.angle_alpha   90.00
_cell.angle_beta   90.00
_cell.angle_gamma   90.00
#
_symmetry.space_group_name_H-M   'P 1'
#
loop_
_entity.id
_entity.type
_entity.pdbx_description
1 polymer ?
#
loop_
_entity_poly.entity_id
_entity_poly.type
_entity_poly.pdbx_seq_one_letter_code
_entity_poly.pdbx_strand_id
1 'polypeptide(L)'
;MVWLFKTLTFVGLVLLVGSASFRTLSAPGVPLPRRVTLAGWLLLLTGSLLEVAATLAGLLGAFALRDFGEYLLGSLQGQAVLARLLLATWLLLELGRSCLRWPVPLLALALLVSVSWTSHGRAAGPPTLVLDVLHLLAMTVWSASVLLLAWQRSETWNSRATRVRAALDRTSGIGLWSVAMLALTGTLAALTHVPSTEALTQSGYGQALLVKVALFVAVVGVAALNRLVLMRRVATRPLRLSMRAESVLLVALLVTSGVLTSSAPPQPPSQGVVAVSLQDLGAELGGQSLRGHLEGIGRQGVRLRLEGWRAAPPSVVLEMLDHPMQPVTLRLERRGDALEGTATLWMAGSWQARLEWDGQQAVLPFLAR
;
A
#
# COMPACT_ATOMS: atom_id res chain seq x y z
N MET A 1 14.19 1.60 0.12
CA MET A 1 14.06 2.36 -1.15
C MET A 1 12.59 2.46 -1.61
N VAL A 2 11.81 1.38 -1.54
CA VAL A 2 10.40 1.34 -2.01
C VAL A 2 9.50 2.42 -1.38
N TRP A 3 9.70 2.77 -0.10
CA TRP A 3 8.94 3.81 0.59
C TRP A 3 8.97 5.16 -0.15
N LEU A 4 10.09 5.50 -0.81
CA LEU A 4 10.23 6.75 -1.54
C LEU A 4 9.27 6.79 -2.73
N PHE A 5 9.14 5.68 -3.46
CA PHE A 5 8.27 5.60 -4.65
C PHE A 5 6.80 5.79 -4.25
N LYS A 6 6.38 5.15 -3.13
CA LYS A 6 5.05 5.35 -2.54
C LYS A 6 4.83 6.80 -2.11
N THR A 7 5.81 7.44 -1.48
CA THR A 7 5.73 8.86 -1.12
C THR A 7 5.56 9.74 -2.35
N LEU A 8 6.30 9.50 -3.44
CA LEU A 8 6.13 10.26 -4.69
C LEU A 8 4.71 10.11 -5.24
N THR A 9 4.16 8.90 -5.26
CA THR A 9 2.78 8.64 -5.67
C THR A 9 1.78 9.39 -4.79
N PHE A 10 1.90 9.34 -3.46
CA PHE A 10 0.98 10.03 -2.55
C PHE A 10 1.08 11.56 -2.65
N VAL A 11 2.29 12.12 -2.69
CA VAL A 11 2.47 13.57 -2.87
C VAL A 11 1.95 14.00 -4.23
N GLY A 12 2.24 13.25 -5.29
CA GLY A 12 1.73 13.51 -6.63
C GLY A 12 0.20 13.51 -6.68
N LEU A 13 -0.42 12.52 -6.03
CA LEU A 13 -1.87 12.41 -5.90
C LEU A 13 -2.47 13.59 -5.14
N VAL A 14 -1.91 13.97 -3.99
CA VAL A 14 -2.33 15.15 -3.21
C VAL A 14 -2.25 16.41 -4.06
N LEU A 15 -1.15 16.64 -4.76
CA LEU A 15 -0.98 17.86 -5.56
C LEU A 15 -1.92 17.89 -6.77
N LEU A 16 -2.14 16.76 -7.45
CA LEU A 16 -2.96 16.72 -8.67
C LEU A 16 -4.46 16.66 -8.38
N VAL A 17 -4.92 15.68 -7.60
CA VAL A 17 -6.32 15.56 -7.17
C VAL A 17 -6.71 16.74 -6.30
N GLY A 18 -5.82 17.15 -5.42
CA GLY A 18 -6.04 18.30 -4.57
C GLY A 18 -6.02 19.64 -5.31
N SER A 19 -5.30 19.76 -6.43
CA SER A 19 -5.46 20.93 -7.34
C SER A 19 -6.88 21.01 -7.90
N ALA A 20 -7.49 19.86 -8.22
CA ALA A 20 -8.86 19.80 -8.68
C ALA A 20 -9.84 20.21 -7.58
N SER A 21 -9.74 19.62 -6.38
CA SER A 21 -10.60 19.97 -5.24
C SER A 21 -10.39 21.42 -4.78
N PHE A 22 -9.18 21.95 -4.86
CA PHE A 22 -8.89 23.34 -4.52
C PHE A 22 -9.62 24.31 -5.46
N ARG A 23 -9.61 24.01 -6.76
CA ARG A 23 -10.24 24.84 -7.78
C ARG A 23 -11.77 24.76 -7.74
N THR A 24 -12.35 23.62 -7.34
CA THR A 24 -13.80 23.39 -7.29
C THR A 24 -14.44 23.69 -5.93
N LEU A 25 -13.82 23.26 -4.84
CA LEU A 25 -14.40 23.25 -3.50
C LEU A 25 -13.77 24.31 -2.61
N SER A 26 -12.45 24.28 -2.42
CA SER A 26 -11.80 25.08 -1.39
C SER A 26 -11.73 26.57 -1.73
N ALA A 27 -11.25 26.90 -2.92
CA ALA A 27 -10.93 28.28 -3.29
C ALA A 27 -11.29 28.63 -4.74
N PRO A 28 -12.56 28.54 -5.17
CA PRO A 28 -12.98 28.98 -6.49
C PRO A 28 -12.55 30.43 -6.75
N GLY A 29 -11.86 30.66 -7.87
CA GLY A 29 -11.38 31.99 -8.27
C GLY A 29 -10.08 32.45 -7.59
N VAL A 30 -9.46 31.64 -6.75
CA VAL A 30 -8.07 31.83 -6.32
C VAL A 30 -7.14 31.14 -7.34
N PRO A 31 -6.08 31.80 -7.83
CA PRO A 31 -5.25 31.26 -8.89
C PRO A 31 -4.56 29.97 -8.44
N LEU A 32 -4.68 28.92 -9.26
CA LEU A 32 -3.97 27.66 -9.06
C LEU A 32 -2.54 27.77 -9.65
N PRO A 33 -1.48 27.49 -8.87
CA PRO A 33 -0.11 27.55 -9.40
C PRO A 33 0.13 26.38 -10.38
N ARG A 34 0.18 26.65 -11.69
CA ARG A 34 0.39 25.62 -12.74
C ARG A 34 1.61 24.72 -12.49
N ARG A 35 2.68 25.27 -11.91
CA ARG A 35 3.90 24.53 -11.55
C ARG A 35 3.62 23.43 -10.51
N VAL A 36 2.72 23.68 -9.56
CA VAL A 36 2.36 22.71 -8.51
C VAL A 36 1.54 21.56 -9.09
N THR A 37 0.59 21.86 -9.98
CA THR A 37 -0.19 20.82 -10.67
C THR A 37 0.69 19.96 -11.59
N LEU A 38 1.63 20.58 -12.32
CA LEU A 38 2.60 19.86 -13.15
C LEU A 38 3.54 19.00 -12.30
N ALA A 39 4.04 19.53 -11.18
CA ALA A 39 4.86 18.75 -10.25
C ALA A 39 4.06 17.57 -9.68
N GLY A 40 2.79 17.76 -9.33
CA GLY A 40 1.90 16.69 -8.89
C GLY A 40 1.77 15.57 -9.92
N TRP A 41 1.54 15.92 -11.18
CA TRP A 41 1.51 14.96 -12.28
C TRP A 41 2.85 14.23 -12.47
N LEU A 42 3.98 14.94 -12.49
CA LEU A 42 5.32 14.35 -12.62
C LEU A 42 5.64 13.38 -11.49
N LEU A 43 5.36 13.76 -10.25
CA LEU A 43 5.59 12.92 -9.06
C LEU A 43 4.71 11.67 -9.09
N LEU A 44 3.44 11.80 -9.49
CA LEU A 44 2.52 10.66 -9.61
C LEU A 44 2.96 9.69 -10.72
N LEU A 45 3.40 10.23 -11.86
CA LEU A 45 3.89 9.45 -12.99
C LEU A 45 5.18 8.71 -12.62
N THR A 46 6.18 9.43 -12.10
CA THR A 46 7.47 8.85 -11.70
C THR A 46 7.31 7.84 -10.57
N GLY A 47 6.55 8.18 -9.51
CA GLY A 47 6.25 7.27 -8.41
C GLY A 47 5.60 5.98 -8.88
N SER A 48 4.56 6.07 -9.73
CA SER A 48 3.85 4.89 -10.23
C SER A 48 4.73 4.00 -11.11
N LEU A 49 5.58 4.58 -11.98
CA LEU A 49 6.50 3.81 -12.82
C LEU A 49 7.63 3.17 -12.02
N LEU A 50 8.15 3.87 -11.00
CA LEU A 50 9.16 3.32 -10.09
C LEU A 50 8.60 2.18 -9.22
N GLU A 51 7.32 2.23 -8.83
CA GLU A 51 6.65 1.12 -8.16
C GLU A 51 6.55 -0.13 -9.05
N VAL A 52 6.24 0.04 -10.34
CA VAL A 52 6.27 -1.07 -11.32
C VAL A 52 7.68 -1.61 -11.48
N ALA A 53 8.68 -0.74 -11.64
CA ALA A 53 10.09 -1.14 -11.73
C ALA A 53 10.55 -1.91 -10.49
N ALA A 54 10.18 -1.46 -9.30
CA ALA A 54 10.50 -2.14 -8.04
C ALA A 54 9.83 -3.52 -7.94
N THR A 55 8.59 -3.64 -8.43
CA THR A 55 7.86 -4.91 -8.48
C THR A 55 8.56 -5.89 -9.42
N LEU A 56 8.90 -5.47 -10.64
CA LEU A 56 9.61 -6.28 -11.61
C LEU A 56 11.00 -6.69 -11.12
N ALA A 57 11.76 -5.76 -10.53
CA ALA A 57 13.05 -6.06 -9.92
C ALA A 57 12.94 -7.11 -8.80
N GLY A 58 11.88 -7.03 -7.99
CA GLY A 58 11.62 -8.01 -6.94
C GLY A 58 11.24 -9.40 -7.46
N LEU A 59 10.57 -9.47 -8.62
CA LEU A 59 10.10 -10.74 -9.20
C LEU A 59 11.15 -11.41 -10.10
N LEU A 60 11.86 -10.63 -10.91
CA LEU A 60 12.73 -11.12 -11.99
C LEU A 60 14.23 -10.86 -11.72
N GLY A 61 14.55 -10.03 -10.72
CA GLY A 61 15.91 -9.51 -10.53
C GLY A 61 16.26 -8.50 -11.62
N ALA A 62 17.03 -8.93 -12.62
CA ALA A 62 17.30 -8.11 -13.80
C ALA A 62 16.13 -8.23 -14.79
N PHE A 63 15.62 -7.10 -15.26
CA PHE A 63 14.51 -7.04 -16.22
C PHE A 63 14.84 -6.10 -17.38
N ALA A 64 14.26 -6.39 -18.54
CA ALA A 64 14.34 -5.59 -19.75
C ALA A 64 13.12 -4.66 -19.91
N LEU A 65 13.23 -3.70 -20.83
CA LEU A 65 12.11 -2.80 -21.15
C LEU A 65 10.87 -3.56 -21.67
N ARG A 66 11.07 -4.72 -22.31
CA ARG A 66 9.99 -5.58 -22.77
C ARG A 66 9.14 -6.11 -21.61
N ASP A 67 9.77 -6.54 -20.52
CA ASP A 67 9.07 -7.03 -19.31
C ASP A 67 8.18 -5.94 -18.71
N PHE A 68 8.60 -4.68 -18.84
CA PHE A 68 7.81 -3.53 -18.43
C PHE A 68 6.51 -3.41 -19.23
N GLY A 69 6.59 -3.53 -20.55
CA GLY A 69 5.43 -3.51 -21.45
C GLY A 69 4.51 -4.71 -21.22
N GLU A 70 5.08 -5.90 -21.09
CA GLU A 70 4.33 -7.13 -20.81
C GLU A 70 3.62 -7.07 -19.46
N TYR A 71 4.25 -6.53 -18.41
CA TYR A 71 3.61 -6.33 -17.12
C TYR A 71 2.47 -5.30 -17.19
N LEU A 72 2.71 -4.14 -17.81
CA LEU A 72 1.72 -3.06 -17.90
C LEU A 72 0.46 -3.49 -18.68
N LEU A 73 0.64 -4.25 -19.76
CA LEU A 73 -0.47 -4.67 -20.62
C LEU A 73 -1.08 -6.02 -20.21
N GLY A 74 -0.25 -6.94 -19.73
CA GLY A 74 -0.62 -8.32 -19.44
C GLY A 74 -1.11 -8.58 -18.02
N SER A 75 -0.85 -7.67 -17.07
CA SER A 75 -1.32 -7.83 -15.69
C SER A 75 -2.42 -6.84 -15.31
N LEU A 76 -3.37 -7.28 -14.49
CA LEU A 76 -4.45 -6.42 -13.96
C LEU A 76 -3.88 -5.21 -13.19
N GLN A 77 -2.78 -5.41 -12.47
CA GLN A 77 -2.13 -4.35 -11.70
C GLN A 77 -1.44 -3.34 -12.61
N GLY A 78 -0.77 -3.81 -13.66
CA GLY A 78 -0.19 -2.97 -14.71
C GLY A 78 -1.24 -2.15 -15.44
N GLN A 79 -2.36 -2.75 -15.80
CA GLN A 79 -3.48 -2.06 -16.46
C GLN A 79 -4.08 -0.97 -15.56
N ALA A 80 -4.17 -1.20 -14.25
CA ALA A 80 -4.61 -0.18 -13.29
C ALA A 80 -3.61 0.99 -13.21
N VAL A 81 -2.31 0.73 -13.29
CA VAL A 81 -1.28 1.78 -13.39
C VAL A 81 -1.42 2.56 -14.70
N LEU A 82 -1.62 1.89 -15.84
CA LEU A 82 -1.88 2.58 -17.12
C LEU A 82 -3.11 3.48 -17.05
N ALA A 83 -4.23 2.96 -16.52
CA ALA A 83 -5.44 3.74 -16.32
C ALA A 83 -5.18 4.98 -15.44
N ARG A 84 -4.43 4.82 -14.33
CA ARG A 84 -4.00 5.93 -13.47
C ARG A 84 -3.23 7.00 -14.24
N LEU A 85 -2.26 6.61 -15.07
CA LEU A 85 -1.44 7.57 -15.82
C LEU A 85 -2.26 8.33 -16.87
N LEU A 86 -3.19 7.65 -17.55
CA LEU A 86 -4.11 8.26 -18.50
C LEU A 86 -5.07 9.24 -17.80
N LEU A 87 -5.69 8.82 -16.69
CA LEU A 87 -6.58 9.65 -15.88
C LEU A 87 -5.86 10.88 -15.30
N ALA A 88 -4.63 10.70 -14.80
CA ALA A 88 -3.82 11.79 -14.29
C ALA A 88 -3.48 12.82 -15.37
N THR A 89 -3.12 12.34 -16.57
CA THR A 89 -2.83 13.21 -17.72
C THR A 89 -4.07 13.95 -18.18
N TRP A 90 -5.21 13.28 -18.28
CA TRP A 90 -6.47 13.92 -18.63
C TRP A 90 -6.86 14.98 -17.58
N LEU A 91 -6.75 14.65 -16.29
CA LEU A 91 -7.02 15.61 -15.22
C LEU A 91 -6.10 16.84 -15.30
N LEU A 92 -4.79 16.66 -15.56
CA LEU A 92 -3.86 17.77 -15.77
C LEU A 92 -4.31 18.68 -16.93
N LEU A 93 -4.73 18.09 -18.06
CA LEU A 93 -5.20 18.84 -19.22
C LEU A 93 -6.48 19.63 -18.91
N GLU A 94 -7.45 19.04 -18.20
CA GLU A 94 -8.66 19.73 -17.76
C GLU A 94 -8.35 20.88 -16.79
N LEU A 95 -7.41 20.68 -15.86
CA LEU A 95 -6.97 21.71 -14.92
C LEU A 95 -6.20 22.85 -15.59
N GLY A 96 -5.63 22.63 -16.77
CA GLY A 96 -4.98 23.65 -17.59
C GLY A 96 -5.96 24.56 -18.35
N ARG A 97 -7.24 24.18 -18.45
CA ARG A 97 -8.25 24.96 -19.20
C ARG A 97 -8.77 26.14 -18.40
N SER A 98 -9.20 27.20 -19.09
CA SER A 98 -9.79 28.41 -18.48
C SER A 98 -11.12 28.13 -17.78
N CYS A 99 -11.95 27.26 -18.37
CA CYS A 99 -13.23 26.83 -17.79
C CYS A 99 -13.13 25.37 -17.37
N LEU A 100 -13.47 25.09 -16.12
CA LEU A 100 -13.47 23.74 -15.60
C LEU A 100 -14.74 23.02 -16.05
N ARG A 101 -14.61 21.82 -16.60
CA ARG A 101 -15.76 21.03 -17.08
C ARG A 101 -16.25 20.07 -15.98
N TRP A 102 -17.48 19.57 -16.13
CA TRP A 102 -18.09 18.59 -15.23
C TRP A 102 -17.30 17.28 -14.98
N PRO A 103 -16.42 16.75 -15.87
CA PRO A 103 -15.72 15.50 -15.58
C PRO A 103 -14.65 15.61 -14.49
N VAL A 104 -14.19 16.80 -14.10
CA VAL A 104 -13.05 16.94 -13.17
C VAL A 104 -13.23 16.20 -11.83
N PRO A 105 -14.35 16.33 -11.09
CA PRO A 105 -14.58 15.54 -9.88
C PRO A 105 -14.61 14.03 -10.14
N LEU A 106 -15.14 13.60 -11.29
CA LEU A 106 -15.19 12.18 -11.66
C LEU A 106 -13.81 11.63 -12.00
N LEU A 107 -12.99 12.40 -12.73
CA LEU A 107 -11.60 12.05 -13.03
C LEU A 107 -10.75 11.98 -11.76
N ALA A 108 -10.93 12.93 -10.85
CA ALA A 108 -10.30 12.92 -9.53
C ALA A 108 -10.68 11.65 -8.75
N LEU A 109 -11.98 11.32 -8.67
CA LEU A 109 -12.45 10.12 -7.99
C LEU A 109 -11.94 8.83 -8.65
N ALA A 110 -12.03 8.72 -9.97
CA ALA A 110 -11.50 7.58 -10.73
C ALA A 110 -9.99 7.40 -10.51
N LEU A 111 -9.25 8.50 -10.40
CA LEU A 111 -7.83 8.46 -10.10
C LEU A 111 -7.57 7.91 -8.68
N LEU A 112 -8.34 8.32 -7.66
CA LEU A 112 -8.26 7.76 -6.31
C LEU A 112 -8.57 6.25 -6.32
N VAL A 113 -9.63 5.84 -7.01
CA VAL A 113 -10.00 4.42 -7.17
C VAL A 113 -8.88 3.64 -7.83
N SER A 114 -8.21 4.18 -8.85
CA SER A 114 -7.08 3.50 -9.50
C SER A 114 -5.88 3.27 -8.57
N VAL A 115 -5.70 4.11 -7.55
CA VAL A 115 -4.67 3.93 -6.52
C VAL A 115 -5.08 2.80 -5.58
N SER A 116 -6.30 2.87 -5.05
CA SER A 116 -6.85 1.84 -4.16
C SER A 116 -7.00 0.47 -4.82
N TRP A 117 -7.22 0.41 -6.13
CA TRP A 117 -7.30 -0.85 -6.87
C TRP A 117 -5.99 -1.65 -6.84
N THR A 118 -4.86 -0.95 -6.75
CA THR A 118 -3.52 -1.54 -6.63
C THR A 118 -3.07 -1.69 -5.17
N SER A 119 -3.91 -1.32 -4.21
CA SER A 119 -3.63 -1.43 -2.78
C SER A 119 -4.15 -2.75 -2.20
N HIS A 120 -3.82 -3.04 -0.93
CA HIS A 120 -4.34 -4.19 -0.20
C HIS A 120 -5.87 -4.13 -0.03
N GLY A 121 -6.48 -2.94 -0.21
CA GLY A 121 -7.92 -2.73 -0.13
C GLY A 121 -8.72 -3.55 -1.14
N ARG A 122 -8.15 -3.89 -2.31
CA ARG A 122 -8.78 -4.80 -3.27
C ARG A 122 -8.77 -6.26 -2.80
N ALA A 123 -7.69 -6.69 -2.16
CA ALA A 123 -7.53 -8.09 -1.72
C ALA A 123 -8.47 -8.45 -0.56
N ALA A 124 -8.86 -7.46 0.26
CA ALA A 124 -9.74 -7.65 1.41
C ALA A 124 -11.25 -7.45 1.10
N GLY A 125 -11.61 -7.06 -0.13
CA GLY A 125 -13.00 -6.98 -0.61
C GLY A 125 -13.56 -5.57 -0.84
N PRO A 126 -14.83 -5.44 -1.29
CA PRO A 126 -15.43 -4.14 -1.63
C PRO A 126 -15.48 -3.11 -0.49
N PRO A 127 -15.82 -3.46 0.78
CA PRO A 127 -15.88 -2.49 1.87
C PRO A 127 -14.52 -1.84 2.18
N THR A 128 -13.44 -2.61 2.16
CA THR A 128 -12.08 -2.10 2.40
C THR A 128 -11.60 -1.20 1.28
N LEU A 129 -11.99 -1.48 0.03
CA LEU A 129 -11.72 -0.59 -1.10
C LEU A 129 -12.40 0.78 -0.91
N VAL A 130 -13.67 0.80 -0.47
CA VAL A 130 -14.39 2.05 -0.21
C VAL A 130 -13.73 2.84 0.92
N LEU A 131 -13.34 2.19 2.02
CA LEU A 131 -12.65 2.85 3.13
C LEU A 131 -11.30 3.44 2.69
N ASP A 132 -10.55 2.73 1.85
CA ASP A 132 -9.28 3.21 1.30
C ASP A 132 -9.49 4.43 0.38
N VAL A 133 -10.48 4.40 -0.51
CA VAL A 133 -10.84 5.55 -1.37
C VAL A 133 -11.28 6.75 -0.52
N LEU A 134 -12.07 6.54 0.53
CA LEU A 134 -12.49 7.61 1.45
C LEU A 134 -11.29 8.18 2.22
N HIS A 135 -10.35 7.34 2.66
CA HIS A 135 -9.13 7.77 3.32
C HIS A 135 -8.28 8.65 2.37
N LEU A 136 -8.07 8.19 1.13
CA LEU A 136 -7.33 8.95 0.12
C LEU A 136 -8.05 10.26 -0.26
N LEU A 137 -9.38 10.24 -0.37
CA LEU A 137 -10.16 11.45 -0.64
C LEU A 137 -9.97 12.46 0.48
N ALA A 138 -10.18 12.07 1.73
CA ALA A 138 -9.99 12.91 2.91
C ALA A 138 -8.57 13.49 3.00
N MET A 139 -7.56 12.64 2.77
CA MET A 139 -6.16 13.02 2.74
C MET A 139 -5.87 14.07 1.66
N THR A 140 -6.30 13.83 0.42
CA THR A 140 -6.00 14.69 -0.73
C THR A 140 -6.67 16.05 -0.63
N VAL A 141 -7.96 16.11 -0.27
CA VAL A 141 -8.71 17.38 -0.24
C VAL A 141 -8.26 18.29 0.90
N TRP A 142 -7.94 17.75 2.08
CA TRP A 142 -7.46 18.56 3.20
C TRP A 142 -6.01 18.99 3.01
N SER A 143 -5.12 18.06 2.66
CA SER A 143 -3.69 18.37 2.52
C SER A 143 -3.44 19.43 1.45
N ALA A 144 -4.10 19.30 0.29
CA ALA A 144 -3.91 20.27 -0.77
C ALA A 144 -4.54 21.63 -0.49
N SER A 145 -5.71 21.67 0.16
CA SER A 145 -6.36 22.95 0.48
C SER A 145 -5.50 23.78 1.45
N VAL A 146 -4.93 23.14 2.47
CA VAL A 146 -3.97 23.78 3.39
C VAL A 146 -2.70 24.19 2.65
N LEU A 147 -2.06 23.26 1.93
CA LEU A 147 -0.78 23.50 1.24
C LEU A 147 -0.90 24.63 0.20
N LEU A 148 -1.92 24.58 -0.65
CA LEU A 148 -2.11 25.57 -1.71
C LEU A 148 -2.46 26.95 -1.16
N LEU A 149 -3.27 27.06 -0.09
CA LEU A 149 -3.52 28.36 0.57
C LEU A 149 -2.29 28.91 1.29
N ALA A 150 -1.60 28.07 2.06
CA ALA A 150 -0.44 28.46 2.88
C ALA A 150 0.71 29.05 2.04
N TRP A 151 0.85 28.55 0.81
CA TRP A 151 1.91 28.92 -0.12
C TRP A 151 1.47 29.86 -1.24
N GLN A 152 0.25 30.41 -1.19
CA GLN A 152 -0.09 31.56 -2.02
C GLN A 152 0.83 32.74 -1.73
N ARG A 153 1.07 33.57 -2.75
CA ARG A 153 1.83 34.82 -2.60
C ARG A 153 1.17 35.74 -1.57
N SER A 154 1.96 36.49 -0.81
CA SER A 154 1.45 37.50 0.13
C SER A 154 0.49 38.48 -0.57
N GLU A 155 0.78 38.83 -1.81
CA GLU A 155 -0.07 39.69 -2.65
C GLU A 155 -1.48 39.13 -2.84
N THR A 156 -1.62 37.81 -3.01
CA THR A 156 -2.93 37.14 -3.12
C THR A 156 -3.73 37.27 -1.82
N TRP A 157 -3.05 37.14 -0.67
CA TRP A 157 -3.67 37.30 0.65
C TRP A 157 -4.18 38.72 0.88
N ASN A 158 -3.48 39.73 0.36
CA ASN A 158 -3.83 41.14 0.51
C ASN A 158 -4.88 41.58 -0.53
N SER A 159 -4.58 41.42 -1.83
CA SER A 159 -5.42 41.89 -2.94
C SER A 159 -6.74 41.12 -3.10
N ARG A 160 -6.85 39.92 -2.52
CA ARG A 160 -8.05 39.07 -2.59
C ARG A 160 -8.54 38.64 -1.20
N ALA A 161 -8.37 39.47 -0.19
CA ALA A 161 -8.66 39.15 1.22
C ALA A 161 -10.03 38.48 1.43
N THR A 162 -11.12 38.99 0.82
CA THR A 162 -12.46 38.40 0.93
C THR A 162 -12.54 36.99 0.35
N ARG A 163 -11.91 36.74 -0.81
CA ARG A 163 -11.88 35.41 -1.45
C ARG A 163 -11.02 34.44 -0.65
N VAL A 164 -9.88 34.90 -0.13
CA VAL A 164 -9.01 34.10 0.73
C VAL A 164 -9.73 33.75 2.03
N ARG A 165 -10.46 34.69 2.63
CA ARG A 165 -11.28 34.42 3.83
C ARG A 165 -12.35 33.36 3.56
N ALA A 166 -13.12 33.50 2.48
CA ALA A 166 -14.09 32.48 2.09
C ALA A 166 -13.43 31.12 1.83
N ALA A 167 -12.23 31.11 1.25
CA ALA A 167 -11.47 29.87 1.03
C ALA A 167 -10.98 29.24 2.34
N LEU A 168 -10.57 30.04 3.33
CA LEU A 168 -10.20 29.57 4.66
C LEU A 168 -11.40 28.94 5.37
N ASP A 169 -12.58 29.55 5.29
CA ASP A 169 -13.80 29.02 5.91
C ASP A 169 -14.19 27.67 5.29
N ARG A 170 -14.14 27.55 3.95
CA ARG A 170 -14.36 26.27 3.25
C ARG A 170 -13.30 25.24 3.59
N THR A 171 -12.02 25.64 3.62
CA THR A 171 -10.90 24.77 3.98
C THR A 171 -11.04 24.26 5.42
N SER A 172 -11.53 25.08 6.34
CA SER A 172 -11.81 24.64 7.71
C SER A 172 -12.94 23.62 7.78
N GLY A 173 -14.00 23.77 6.97
CA GLY A 173 -15.08 22.78 6.87
C GLY A 173 -14.61 21.45 6.28
N ILE A 174 -13.85 21.52 5.17
CA ILE A 174 -13.20 20.35 4.54
C ILE A 174 -12.26 19.67 5.53
N GLY A 175 -11.46 20.43 6.26
CA GLY A 175 -10.52 19.91 7.27
C GLY A 175 -11.24 19.14 8.38
N LEU A 176 -12.36 19.65 8.90
CA LEU A 176 -13.14 18.93 9.92
C LEU A 176 -13.67 17.59 9.42
N TRP A 177 -14.27 17.57 8.21
CA TRP A 177 -14.72 16.34 7.59
C TRP A 177 -13.57 15.36 7.34
N SER A 178 -12.45 15.86 6.80
CA SER A 178 -11.26 15.03 6.53
C SER A 178 -10.67 14.45 7.80
N VAL A 179 -10.55 15.21 8.89
CA VAL A 179 -10.04 14.71 10.17
C VAL A 179 -10.92 13.58 10.69
N ALA A 180 -12.25 13.74 10.64
CA ALA A 180 -13.19 12.70 11.06
C ALA A 180 -13.06 11.44 10.20
N MET A 181 -13.01 11.58 8.87
CA MET A 181 -12.87 10.45 7.95
C MET A 181 -11.53 9.75 8.10
N LEU A 182 -10.42 10.49 8.23
CA LEU A 182 -9.09 9.92 8.42
C LEU A 182 -8.96 9.20 9.75
N ALA A 183 -9.53 9.75 10.82
CA ALA A 183 -9.57 9.09 12.13
C ALA A 183 -10.38 7.78 12.06
N LEU A 184 -11.58 7.81 11.46
CA LEU A 184 -12.43 6.63 11.34
C LEU A 184 -11.79 5.54 10.46
N THR A 185 -11.48 5.88 9.20
CA THR A 185 -10.91 4.92 8.23
C THR A 185 -9.52 4.43 8.66
N GLY A 186 -8.69 5.31 9.24
CA GLY A 186 -7.38 4.95 9.78
C GLY A 186 -7.46 4.04 11.00
N THR A 187 -8.44 4.24 11.89
CA THR A 187 -8.68 3.35 13.04
C THR A 187 -9.14 1.99 12.57
N LEU A 188 -10.11 1.94 11.65
CA LEU A 188 -10.57 0.67 11.07
C LEU A 188 -9.42 -0.08 10.38
N ALA A 189 -8.56 0.62 9.64
CA ALA A 189 -7.37 0.02 9.04
C ALA A 189 -6.34 -0.46 10.09
N ALA A 190 -6.13 0.29 11.17
CA ALA A 190 -5.22 -0.12 12.23
C ALA A 190 -5.71 -1.38 12.95
N LEU A 191 -7.01 -1.48 13.21
CA LEU A 191 -7.63 -2.64 13.85
C LEU A 191 -7.52 -3.91 12.99
N THR A 192 -7.47 -3.79 11.66
CA THR A 192 -7.30 -4.95 10.76
C THR A 192 -5.84 -5.37 10.60
N HIS A 193 -4.89 -4.45 10.74
CA HIS A 193 -3.48 -4.73 10.48
C HIS A 193 -2.66 -4.99 11.76
N VAL A 194 -3.16 -4.60 12.93
CA VAL A 194 -2.44 -4.75 14.19
C VAL A 194 -3.14 -5.78 15.10
N PRO A 195 -2.59 -7.00 15.20
CA PRO A 195 -3.26 -8.10 15.89
C PRO A 195 -3.19 -8.01 17.42
N SER A 196 -2.25 -7.25 17.99
CA SER A 196 -2.08 -7.10 19.44
C SER A 196 -1.46 -5.76 19.82
N THR A 197 -1.62 -5.35 21.08
CA THR A 197 -0.98 -4.15 21.64
C THR A 197 0.54 -4.27 21.71
N GLU A 198 1.06 -5.49 21.85
CA GLU A 198 2.49 -5.78 21.81
C GLU A 198 3.08 -5.51 20.42
N ALA A 199 2.36 -5.89 19.35
CA ALA A 199 2.75 -5.61 17.98
C ALA A 199 2.83 -4.10 17.67
N LEU A 200 2.12 -3.23 18.41
CA LEU A 200 2.25 -1.78 18.27
C LEU A 200 3.62 -1.26 18.69
N THR A 201 4.22 -1.83 19.73
CA THR A 201 5.46 -1.28 20.33
C THR A 201 6.70 -2.03 19.90
N GLN A 202 6.58 -3.32 19.61
CA GLN A 202 7.71 -4.20 19.30
C GLN A 202 7.95 -4.42 17.80
N SER A 203 7.00 -4.07 16.92
CA SER A 203 7.18 -4.21 15.47
C SER A 203 7.54 -2.89 14.79
N GLY A 204 8.35 -2.95 13.72
CA GLY A 204 8.67 -1.77 12.92
C GLY A 204 7.44 -1.10 12.29
N TYR A 205 6.43 -1.89 11.92
CA TYR A 205 5.14 -1.37 11.45
C TYR A 205 4.39 -0.62 12.55
N GLY A 206 4.29 -1.21 13.75
CA GLY A 206 3.63 -0.60 14.90
C GLY A 206 4.27 0.71 15.32
N GLN A 207 5.60 0.77 15.38
CA GLN A 207 6.35 1.99 15.68
C GLN A 207 6.10 3.08 14.62
N ALA A 208 6.14 2.73 13.33
CA ALA A 208 5.81 3.66 12.26
C ALA A 208 4.36 4.16 12.33
N LEU A 209 3.41 3.30 12.75
CA LEU A 209 2.02 3.67 12.98
C LEU A 209 1.90 4.66 14.16
N LEU A 210 2.59 4.42 15.28
CA LEU A 210 2.61 5.32 16.43
C LEU A 210 3.16 6.70 16.06
N VAL A 211 4.25 6.76 15.29
CA VAL A 211 4.78 8.03 14.76
C VAL A 211 3.75 8.73 13.87
N LYS A 212 3.07 8.00 12.98
CA LYS A 212 2.01 8.56 12.12
C LYS A 212 0.84 9.10 12.94
N VAL A 213 0.42 8.40 13.99
CA VAL A 213 -0.65 8.86 14.91
C VAL A 213 -0.21 10.12 15.67
N ALA A 214 1.02 10.15 16.21
CA ALA A 214 1.55 11.32 16.90
C ALA A 214 1.61 12.56 15.98
N LEU A 215 2.07 12.38 14.73
CA LEU A 215 2.06 13.44 13.72
C LEU A 215 0.64 13.89 13.37
N PHE A 216 -0.31 12.96 13.27
CA PHE A 216 -1.72 13.28 13.01
C PHE A 216 -2.33 14.10 14.15
N VAL A 217 -2.08 13.73 15.40
CA VAL A 217 -2.51 14.51 16.57
C VAL A 217 -1.89 15.91 16.56
N ALA A 218 -0.59 16.01 16.27
CA ALA A 218 0.09 17.31 16.17
C ALA A 218 -0.53 18.21 15.09
N VAL A 219 -0.81 17.66 13.90
CA VAL A 219 -1.40 18.44 12.81
C VAL A 219 -2.84 18.86 13.11
N VAL A 220 -3.63 18.00 13.76
CA VAL A 220 -4.97 18.34 14.25
C VAL A 220 -4.89 19.46 15.29
N GLY A 221 -3.90 19.44 16.18
CA GLY A 221 -3.64 20.53 17.12
C GLY A 221 -3.36 21.86 16.43
N VAL A 222 -2.52 21.87 15.38
CA VAL A 222 -2.25 23.07 14.57
C VAL A 222 -3.51 23.53 13.82
N ALA A 223 -4.27 22.62 13.23
CA ALA A 223 -5.52 22.93 12.55
C ALA A 223 -6.57 23.52 13.52
N ALA A 224 -6.63 23.01 14.75
CA ALA A 224 -7.48 23.54 15.81
C ALA A 224 -7.03 24.96 16.24
N LEU A 225 -5.73 25.20 16.40
CA LEU A 225 -5.19 26.55 16.65
C LEU A 225 -5.57 27.53 15.53
N ASN A 226 -5.45 27.10 14.27
CA ASN A 226 -5.83 27.89 13.11
C ASN A 226 -7.31 28.27 13.17
N ARG A 227 -8.19 27.29 13.37
CA ARG A 227 -9.65 27.49 13.37
C ARG A 227 -10.17 28.27 14.58
N LEU A 228 -9.72 27.91 15.78
CA LEU A 228 -10.29 28.40 17.03
C LEU A 228 -9.69 29.72 17.49
N VAL A 229 -8.44 30.02 17.09
CA VAL A 229 -7.71 31.21 17.56
C VAL A 229 -7.35 32.13 16.41
N LEU A 230 -6.54 31.67 15.45
CA LEU A 230 -5.91 32.57 14.47
C LEU A 230 -6.90 33.14 13.45
N MET A 231 -7.85 32.32 12.98
CA MET A 231 -8.93 32.78 12.10
C MET A 231 -9.88 33.76 12.80
N ARG A 232 -10.16 33.57 14.09
CA ARG A 232 -11.03 34.47 14.88
C ARG A 232 -10.38 35.81 15.18
N ARG A 233 -9.06 35.82 15.44
CA ARG A 233 -8.27 37.04 15.69
C ARG A 233 -7.94 37.84 14.43
N VAL A 234 -8.36 37.38 13.24
CA VAL A 234 -8.05 38.00 11.93
C VAL A 234 -6.53 38.18 11.73
N ALA A 235 -5.74 37.29 12.32
CA ALA A 235 -4.30 37.42 12.39
C ALA A 235 -3.64 36.80 11.15
N THR A 236 -3.63 37.53 10.03
CA THR A 236 -3.28 37.01 8.69
C THR A 236 -1.88 36.41 8.59
N ARG A 237 -0.85 37.13 9.04
CA ARG A 237 0.55 36.67 9.00
C ARG A 237 0.78 35.42 9.87
N PRO A 238 0.43 35.39 11.17
CA PRO A 238 0.62 34.20 11.98
C PRO A 238 -0.25 33.03 11.51
N LEU A 239 -1.47 33.28 11.02
CA LEU A 239 -2.28 32.23 10.38
C LEU A 239 -1.56 31.60 9.20
N ARG A 240 -1.00 32.41 8.29
CA ARG A 240 -0.27 31.89 7.13
C ARG A 240 0.96 31.07 7.53
N LEU A 241 1.71 31.51 8.55
CA LEU A 241 2.86 30.75 9.06
C LEU A 241 2.44 29.42 9.70
N SER A 242 1.36 29.45 10.48
CA SER A 242 0.79 28.24 11.09
C SER A 242 0.27 27.26 10.04
N MET A 243 -0.40 27.73 9.00
CA MET A 243 -0.81 26.87 7.87
C MET A 243 0.38 26.30 7.09
N ARG A 244 1.52 27.01 7.02
CA ARG A 244 2.75 26.43 6.45
C ARG A 244 3.30 25.32 7.33
N ALA A 245 3.32 25.50 8.64
CA ALA A 245 3.70 24.44 9.58
C ALA A 245 2.76 23.23 9.46
N GLU A 246 1.44 23.47 9.38
CA GLU A 246 0.42 22.45 9.11
C GLU A 246 0.73 21.70 7.80
N SER A 247 1.04 22.41 6.71
CA SER A 247 1.38 21.79 5.43
C SER A 247 2.65 20.92 5.47
N VAL A 248 3.67 21.34 6.25
CA VAL A 248 4.91 20.55 6.42
C VAL A 248 4.62 19.27 7.20
N LEU A 249 3.80 19.35 8.26
CA LEU A 249 3.36 18.18 9.02
C LEU A 249 2.52 17.22 8.16
N LEU A 250 1.65 17.75 7.29
CA LEU A 250 0.88 16.93 6.34
C LEU A 250 1.81 16.22 5.34
N VAL A 251 2.85 16.89 4.84
CA VAL A 251 3.87 16.24 3.99
C VAL A 251 4.63 15.15 4.77
N ALA A 252 5.00 15.40 6.03
CA ALA A 252 5.61 14.37 6.87
C ALA A 252 4.68 13.16 7.11
N LEU A 253 3.37 13.38 7.23
CA LEU A 253 2.37 12.31 7.28
C LEU A 253 2.31 11.47 6.00
N LEU A 254 2.52 12.07 4.82
CA LEU A 254 2.61 11.33 3.56
C LEU A 254 3.90 10.49 3.49
N VAL A 255 5.02 11.01 3.99
CA VAL A 255 6.28 10.26 4.08
C VAL A 255 6.11 9.05 4.99
N THR A 256 5.60 9.24 6.20
CA THR A 256 5.34 8.12 7.13
C THR A 256 4.32 7.13 6.58
N SER A 257 3.33 7.58 5.81
CA SER A 257 2.42 6.69 5.09
C SER A 257 3.15 5.88 4.00
N GLY A 258 4.10 6.47 3.29
CA GLY A 258 4.95 5.76 2.32
C GLY A 258 5.80 4.67 2.98
N VAL A 259 6.37 4.96 4.15
CA VAL A 259 7.10 3.97 4.96
C VAL A 259 6.18 2.85 5.41
N LEU A 260 5.04 3.19 6.04
CA LEU A 260 4.08 2.22 6.57
C LEU A 260 3.55 1.28 5.49
N THR A 261 3.15 1.83 4.33
CA THR A 261 2.58 1.04 3.22
C THR A 261 3.63 0.25 2.43
N SER A 262 4.92 0.54 2.63
CA SER A 262 6.02 -0.26 2.08
C SER A 262 6.58 -1.29 3.08
N SER A 263 6.11 -1.26 4.32
CA SER A 263 6.48 -2.22 5.36
C SER A 263 5.49 -3.39 5.33
N ALA A 264 5.98 -4.62 5.51
CA ALA A 264 5.07 -5.74 5.75
C ALA A 264 4.31 -5.46 7.06
N PRO A 265 2.97 -5.63 7.09
CA PRO A 265 2.22 -5.60 8.35
C PRO A 265 2.84 -6.60 9.34
N PRO A 266 2.75 -6.36 10.66
CA PRO A 266 3.16 -7.34 11.64
C PRO A 266 2.30 -8.57 11.37
N GLN A 267 2.93 -9.66 10.93
CA GLN A 267 2.23 -10.92 10.91
C GLN A 267 1.84 -11.22 12.35
N PRO A 268 0.62 -11.71 12.62
CA PRO A 268 0.27 -12.18 13.96
C PRO A 268 1.44 -13.01 14.48
N PRO A 269 1.86 -12.81 15.75
CA PRO A 269 2.99 -13.52 16.32
C PRO A 269 2.81 -14.95 15.92
N SER A 270 3.79 -15.40 15.16
CA SER A 270 3.79 -16.69 14.55
C SER A 270 3.33 -17.70 15.61
N GLN A 271 2.20 -18.36 15.36
CA GLN A 271 2.13 -19.77 15.71
C GLN A 271 3.33 -20.52 15.10
N GLY A 272 4.03 -19.94 14.11
CA GLY A 272 5.33 -20.35 13.56
C GLY A 272 6.52 -20.29 14.52
N VAL A 273 6.47 -21.10 15.55
CA VAL A 273 7.37 -22.24 15.49
C VAL A 273 6.66 -23.22 14.55
N VAL A 274 7.24 -23.56 13.39
CA VAL A 274 6.82 -24.76 12.66
C VAL A 274 7.85 -25.82 12.99
N ALA A 275 7.68 -26.42 14.16
CA ALA A 275 8.36 -27.64 14.54
C ALA A 275 7.62 -28.79 13.85
N VAL A 276 8.18 -29.21 12.71
CA VAL A 276 7.90 -30.53 12.19
C VAL A 276 8.80 -31.50 12.96
N SER A 277 8.20 -32.26 13.89
CA SER A 277 8.86 -33.46 14.41
C SER A 277 9.14 -34.41 13.26
N LEU A 278 10.27 -35.11 13.29
CA LEU A 278 10.56 -36.20 12.35
C LEU A 278 9.34 -37.10 12.20
N GLN A 279 8.77 -37.13 11.00
CA GLN A 279 7.63 -37.97 10.65
C GLN A 279 8.04 -38.90 9.51
N ASP A 280 7.82 -40.19 9.73
CA ASP A 280 7.97 -41.22 8.71
C ASP A 280 6.73 -41.22 7.84
N LEU A 281 6.93 -41.00 6.55
CA LEU A 281 5.91 -40.90 5.54
C LEU A 281 6.06 -42.09 4.59
N GLY A 282 4.98 -42.82 4.37
CA GLY A 282 4.93 -43.95 3.45
C GLY A 282 3.86 -43.74 2.39
N ALA A 283 4.22 -43.90 1.12
CA ALA A 283 3.27 -43.95 0.01
C ALA A 283 3.75 -44.84 -1.12
N GLU A 284 2.85 -45.18 -2.03
CA GLU A 284 3.18 -45.83 -3.29
C GLU A 284 3.07 -44.83 -4.43
N LEU A 285 4.09 -44.74 -5.28
CA LEU A 285 4.10 -43.91 -6.49
C LEU A 285 4.75 -44.70 -7.62
N GLY A 286 4.07 -44.85 -8.76
CA GLY A 286 4.61 -45.60 -9.89
C GLY A 286 4.96 -47.05 -9.56
N GLY A 287 4.22 -47.68 -8.64
CA GLY A 287 4.44 -49.06 -8.20
C GLY A 287 5.65 -49.28 -7.28
N GLN A 288 6.31 -48.21 -6.81
CA GLN A 288 7.40 -48.28 -5.83
C GLN A 288 6.93 -47.74 -4.48
N SER A 289 7.30 -48.44 -3.40
CA SER A 289 7.11 -47.94 -2.04
C SER A 289 8.17 -46.87 -1.75
N LEU A 290 7.70 -45.65 -1.49
CA LEU A 290 8.50 -44.51 -1.07
C LEU A 290 8.48 -44.43 0.45
N ARG A 291 9.66 -44.27 1.04
CA ARG A 291 9.79 -43.85 2.44
C ARG A 291 10.38 -42.46 2.47
N GLY A 292 9.71 -41.57 3.18
CA GLY A 292 10.14 -40.19 3.36
C GLY A 292 10.26 -39.82 4.81
N HIS A 293 11.21 -38.95 5.13
CA HIS A 293 11.30 -38.29 6.43
C HIS A 293 11.12 -36.80 6.22
N LEU A 294 10.17 -36.21 6.95
CA LEU A 294 10.00 -34.77 7.02
C LEU A 294 10.55 -34.28 8.36
N GLU A 295 11.53 -33.37 8.33
CA GLU A 295 12.11 -32.76 9.54
C GLU A 295 12.04 -31.23 9.49
N GLY A 296 11.85 -30.60 10.65
CA GLY A 296 12.00 -29.16 10.78
C GLY A 296 13.47 -28.75 10.76
N ILE A 297 13.81 -27.75 9.94
CA ILE A 297 15.11 -27.07 9.94
C ILE A 297 14.93 -25.62 10.41
N GLY A 298 15.50 -25.28 11.56
CA GLY A 298 15.36 -23.93 12.11
C GLY A 298 13.92 -23.62 12.53
N ARG A 299 13.50 -22.36 12.42
CA ARG A 299 12.18 -21.92 12.93
C ARG A 299 11.00 -22.18 11.97
N GLN A 300 11.28 -22.26 10.67
CA GLN A 300 10.26 -22.31 9.61
C GLN A 300 10.65 -23.20 8.43
N GLY A 301 11.88 -23.75 8.41
CA GLY A 301 12.32 -24.62 7.35
C GLY A 301 11.81 -26.03 7.55
N VAL A 302 11.54 -26.74 6.46
CA VAL A 302 11.33 -28.18 6.44
C VAL A 302 12.27 -28.82 5.44
N ARG A 303 12.83 -29.98 5.79
CA ARG A 303 13.50 -30.88 4.86
C ARG A 303 12.59 -32.06 4.58
N LEU A 304 12.38 -32.36 3.31
CA LEU A 304 11.86 -33.64 2.88
C LEU A 304 13.02 -34.46 2.34
N ARG A 305 13.23 -35.65 2.91
CA ARG A 305 14.19 -36.64 2.42
C ARG A 305 13.42 -37.89 2.00
N LEU A 306 13.53 -38.30 0.75
CA LEU A 306 12.92 -39.51 0.20
C LEU A 306 13.99 -40.56 -0.09
N GLU A 307 13.79 -41.77 0.43
CA GLU A 307 14.69 -42.91 0.26
C GLU A 307 14.01 -44.00 -0.60
N GLY A 308 14.82 -44.79 -1.30
CA GLY A 308 14.34 -45.87 -2.16
C GLY A 308 13.89 -45.43 -3.55
N TRP A 309 13.86 -44.13 -3.86
CA TRP A 309 13.46 -43.62 -5.18
C TRP A 309 14.62 -43.57 -6.18
N ARG A 310 14.57 -44.43 -7.21
CA ARG A 310 15.62 -44.53 -8.23
C ARG A 310 15.33 -43.77 -9.52
N ALA A 311 14.09 -43.39 -9.77
CA ALA A 311 13.70 -42.66 -10.98
C ALA A 311 14.07 -41.16 -10.91
N ALA A 312 13.68 -40.39 -11.93
CA ALA A 312 13.79 -38.94 -11.91
C ALA A 312 13.02 -38.35 -10.70
N PRO A 313 13.46 -37.21 -10.14
CA PRO A 313 12.79 -36.61 -8.99
C PRO A 313 11.32 -36.28 -9.31
N PRO A 314 10.35 -36.69 -8.46
CA PRO A 314 8.97 -36.30 -8.62
C PRO A 314 8.79 -34.81 -8.34
N SER A 315 7.75 -34.18 -8.90
CA SER A 315 7.35 -32.85 -8.46
C SER A 315 6.72 -32.96 -7.07
N VAL A 316 7.09 -32.05 -6.16
CA VAL A 316 6.54 -32.03 -4.81
C VAL A 316 5.90 -30.67 -4.56
N VAL A 317 4.65 -30.70 -4.12
CA VAL A 317 3.88 -29.51 -3.76
C VAL A 317 3.34 -29.67 -2.35
N LEU A 318 3.63 -28.70 -1.49
CA LEU A 318 3.11 -28.65 -0.13
C LEU A 318 1.85 -27.77 -0.12
N GLU A 319 0.75 -28.34 0.33
CA GLU A 319 -0.54 -27.67 0.44
C GLU A 319 -1.00 -27.63 1.89
N MET A 320 -1.53 -26.49 2.32
CA MET A 320 -2.15 -26.37 3.64
C MET A 320 -3.62 -26.73 3.57
N LEU A 321 -4.06 -27.59 4.48
CA LEU A 321 -5.43 -28.09 4.54
C LEU A 321 -6.33 -27.16 5.36
N ASP A 322 -5.77 -26.52 6.40
CA ASP A 322 -6.57 -25.72 7.33
C ASP A 322 -6.96 -24.34 6.75
N HIS A 323 -6.14 -23.78 5.85
CA HIS A 323 -6.35 -22.46 5.25
C HIS A 323 -5.93 -22.42 3.78
N PRO A 324 -6.75 -21.85 2.87
CA PRO A 324 -6.42 -21.74 1.46
C PRO A 324 -5.26 -20.75 1.24
N MET A 325 -4.15 -21.25 0.68
CA MET A 325 -2.96 -20.48 0.37
C MET A 325 -2.30 -20.97 -0.93
N GLN A 326 -1.38 -20.17 -1.49
CA GLN A 326 -0.60 -20.65 -2.63
C GLN A 326 0.24 -21.88 -2.22
N PRO A 327 0.20 -22.97 -2.99
CA PRO A 327 1.00 -24.15 -2.71
C PRO A 327 2.50 -23.84 -2.77
N VAL A 328 3.27 -24.46 -1.88
CA VAL A 328 4.73 -24.29 -1.84
C VAL A 328 5.39 -25.41 -2.64
N THR A 329 6.01 -25.08 -3.76
CA THR A 329 6.74 -26.06 -4.57
C THR A 329 8.09 -26.38 -3.93
N LEU A 330 8.36 -27.67 -3.74
CA LEU A 330 9.61 -28.18 -3.20
C LEU A 330 10.39 -28.88 -4.32
N ARG A 331 11.60 -28.39 -4.58
CA ARG A 331 12.53 -29.01 -5.54
C ARG A 331 13.37 -30.05 -4.83
N LEU A 332 13.36 -31.26 -5.36
CA LEU A 332 14.17 -32.37 -4.88
C LEU A 332 15.46 -32.48 -5.69
N GLU A 333 16.58 -32.58 -5.00
CA GLU A 333 17.90 -32.84 -5.56
C GLU A 333 18.41 -34.20 -5.09
N ARG A 334 19.11 -34.92 -5.96
CA ARG A 334 19.70 -36.22 -5.61
C ARG A 334 20.98 -36.02 -4.80
N ARG A 335 21.01 -36.60 -3.60
CA ARG A 335 22.17 -36.61 -2.70
C ARG A 335 22.45 -38.02 -2.21
N GLY A 336 23.43 -38.68 -2.82
CA GLY A 336 23.72 -40.10 -2.61
C GLY A 336 22.52 -40.95 -3.03
N ASP A 337 22.06 -41.82 -2.12
CA ASP A 337 20.94 -42.75 -2.35
C ASP A 337 19.56 -42.15 -2.04
N ALA A 338 19.49 -40.87 -1.67
CA ALA A 338 18.25 -40.18 -1.33
C ALA A 338 17.99 -38.96 -2.23
N LEU A 339 16.72 -38.56 -2.30
CA LEU A 339 16.30 -37.26 -2.81
C LEU A 339 16.03 -36.32 -1.63
N GLU A 340 16.59 -35.12 -1.65
CA GLU A 340 16.40 -34.12 -0.59
C GLU A 340 15.90 -32.81 -1.18
N GLY A 341 15.00 -32.14 -0.46
CA GLY A 341 14.59 -30.78 -0.79
C GLY A 341 14.17 -30.04 0.45
N THR A 342 14.31 -28.71 0.41
CA THR A 342 13.95 -27.84 1.52
C THR A 342 12.94 -26.80 1.08
N ALA A 343 11.97 -26.52 1.95
CA ALA A 343 11.00 -25.45 1.78
C ALA A 343 10.83 -24.68 3.09
N THR A 344 10.20 -23.50 3.01
CA THR A 344 9.81 -22.73 4.19
C THR A 344 8.30 -22.81 4.35
N LEU A 345 7.85 -23.21 5.53
CA LEU A 345 6.44 -23.21 5.92
C LEU A 345 6.13 -21.96 6.74
N TRP A 346 5.07 -21.27 6.34
CA TRP A 346 4.70 -19.97 6.91
C TRP A 346 3.63 -20.08 7.99
N MET A 347 3.01 -21.25 8.15
CA MET A 347 1.92 -21.49 9.10
C MET A 347 2.01 -22.89 9.71
N ALA A 348 1.72 -23.00 11.00
CA ALA A 348 1.42 -24.27 11.66
C ALA A 348 0.03 -24.75 11.23
N GLY A 349 -0.19 -26.06 11.28
CA GLY A 349 -1.45 -26.69 10.92
C GLY A 349 -1.26 -28.01 10.20
N SER A 350 -2.35 -28.50 9.63
CA SER A 350 -2.41 -29.71 8.81
C SER A 350 -1.96 -29.37 7.40
N TRP A 351 -0.94 -30.07 6.94
CA TRP A 351 -0.38 -29.94 5.59
C TRP A 351 -0.43 -31.29 4.88
N GLN A 352 -0.31 -31.25 3.56
CA GLN A 352 -0.05 -32.43 2.74
C GLN A 352 1.05 -32.14 1.72
N ALA A 353 1.99 -33.08 1.58
CA ALA A 353 2.90 -33.11 0.45
C ALA A 353 2.28 -33.97 -0.65
N ARG A 354 1.95 -33.36 -1.79
CA ARG A 354 1.53 -34.07 -3.01
C ARG A 354 2.76 -34.29 -3.87
N LEU A 355 3.07 -35.56 -4.13
CA LEU A 355 4.11 -35.99 -5.05
C LEU A 355 3.46 -36.41 -6.35
N GLU A 356 4.02 -35.98 -7.48
CA GLU A 356 3.49 -36.32 -8.79
C GLU A 356 4.62 -36.75 -9.73
N TRP A 357 4.41 -37.89 -10.39
CA TRP A 357 5.37 -38.47 -11.33
C TRP A 357 4.64 -39.32 -12.37
N ASP A 358 4.90 -39.03 -13.64
CA ASP A 358 4.32 -39.74 -14.79
C ASP A 358 2.78 -39.90 -14.74
N GLY A 359 2.09 -38.83 -14.33
CA GLY A 359 0.62 -38.80 -14.18
C GLY A 359 0.06 -39.54 -12.97
N GLN A 360 0.91 -40.18 -12.17
CA GLN A 360 0.55 -40.77 -10.88
C GLN A 360 0.78 -39.78 -9.74
N GLN A 361 -0.04 -39.87 -8.70
CA GLN A 361 0.05 -39.00 -7.53
C GLN A 361 0.10 -39.81 -6.22
N ALA A 362 0.89 -39.32 -5.28
CA ALA A 362 0.94 -39.78 -3.91
C ALA A 362 0.75 -38.58 -2.98
N VAL A 363 0.02 -38.78 -1.88
CA VAL A 363 -0.26 -37.71 -0.90
C VAL A 363 0.24 -38.15 0.46
N LEU A 364 1.05 -37.29 1.08
CA LEU A 364 1.66 -37.51 2.38
C LEU A 364 1.19 -36.42 3.35
N PRO A 365 0.19 -36.69 4.20
CA PRO A 365 -0.24 -35.72 5.20
C PRO A 365 0.81 -35.58 6.30
N PHE A 366 1.01 -34.36 6.80
CA PHE A 366 1.88 -34.09 7.94
C PHE A 366 1.35 -32.92 8.76
N LEU A 367 1.79 -32.84 10.01
CA LEU A 367 1.40 -31.78 10.94
C LEU A 367 2.59 -30.88 11.25
N ALA A 368 2.45 -29.60 10.94
CA ALA A 368 3.36 -28.52 11.32
C ALA A 368 2.88 -27.90 12.64
N ARG A 369 3.70 -27.89 13.69
CA ARG A 369 3.27 -27.40 15.02
C ARG A 369 4.04 -26.19 15.48
#